data_AF-A0A4P6XI17-F1
#
_entry.id   AF-A0A4P6XI17-F1
#
_cell.length_a   1.000
_cell.length_b   1.000
_cell.length_c   1.000
_cell.angle_alpha   90.00
_cell.angle_beta   90.00
_cell.angle_gamma   90.00
#
_symmetry.space_group_name_H-M   'P 1'
#
loop_
_entity.id
_entity.type
_entity.pdbx_description
1 polymer ?
#
loop_
_entity_poly.entity_id
_entity_poly.type
_entity_poly.pdbx_seq_one_letter_code
_entity_poly.pdbx_strand_id
1 'polypeptide(L)'
;MIRFRPTSTDIAAIREAARREAKFERVGQVILKVGRRQSLASGETSINFALISDDPDWQDTDLDDYEPWAAFTRGVELTADGRGLLDFDIRRRGDRRLDLHGNVSIGIIEGKLTTISGYPTIYRGDGS
;
A
#
# COMPACT_ATOMS: atom_id res chain seq x y z
N MET A 1 14.76 14.34 -3.81
CA MET A 1 13.48 13.59 -3.83
C MET A 1 13.10 13.21 -2.41
N ILE A 2 11.87 13.53 -2.02
CA ILE A 2 11.33 13.22 -0.69
C ILE A 2 11.03 11.71 -0.66
N ARG A 3 11.32 11.04 0.46
CA ARG A 3 11.02 9.62 0.64
C ARG A 3 10.25 9.40 1.92
N PHE A 4 9.20 8.58 1.85
CA PHE A 4 8.52 8.05 3.01
C PHE A 4 9.23 6.79 3.49
N ARG A 5 9.60 6.74 4.76
CA ARG A 5 10.04 5.52 5.43
C ARG A 5 9.07 5.22 6.56
N PRO A 6 8.34 4.09 6.52
CA PRO A 6 7.37 3.78 7.55
C PRO A 6 8.07 3.55 8.89
N THR A 7 7.48 4.09 9.96
CA THR A 7 7.89 3.81 11.34
C THR A 7 7.47 2.39 11.74
N SER A 8 7.96 1.90 12.89
CA SER A 8 7.48 0.64 13.47
C SER A 8 5.97 0.68 13.76
N THR A 9 5.45 1.84 14.18
CA THR A 9 4.02 2.07 14.42
C THR A 9 3.21 1.99 13.12
N ASP A 10 3.69 2.62 12.04
CA ASP A 10 3.03 2.53 10.72
C ASP A 10 2.96 1.09 10.22
N ILE A 11 4.09 0.35 10.33
CA ILE A 11 4.15 -1.06 9.94
C ILE A 11 3.15 -1.90 10.76
N ALA A 12 3.05 -1.65 12.07
CA ALA A 12 2.10 -2.36 12.92
C ALA A 12 0.65 -2.05 12.52
N ALA A 13 0.33 -0.78 12.25
CA ALA A 13 -1.00 -0.36 11.83
C ALA A 13 -1.43 -0.99 10.50
N ILE A 14 -0.54 -0.96 9.48
CA ILE A 14 -0.81 -1.56 8.16
C ILE A 14 -1.05 -3.07 8.28
N ARG A 15 -0.21 -3.76 9.06
CA ARG A 15 -0.35 -5.20 9.27
C ARG A 15 -1.62 -5.59 10.03
N GLU A 16 -2.02 -4.79 11.01
CA GLU A 16 -3.26 -5.01 11.75
C GLU A 16 -4.49 -4.74 10.88
N ALA A 17 -4.47 -3.69 10.05
CA ALA A 17 -5.51 -3.42 9.07
C ALA A 17 -5.65 -4.59 8.09
N ALA A 18 -4.54 -5.06 7.52
CA ALA A 18 -4.53 -6.22 6.63
C ALA A 18 -5.04 -7.50 7.30
N ARG A 19 -4.71 -7.73 8.58
CA ARG A 19 -5.23 -8.87 9.35
C ARG A 19 -6.76 -8.80 9.45
N ARG A 20 -7.31 -7.62 9.76
CA ARG A 20 -8.76 -7.41 9.88
C ARG A 20 -9.47 -7.60 8.55
N GLU A 21 -8.93 -6.99 7.49
CA GLU A 21 -9.41 -7.09 6.12
C GLU A 21 -9.52 -8.56 5.67
N ALA A 22 -8.42 -9.31 5.79
CA ALA A 22 -8.36 -10.72 5.40
C ALA A 22 -9.03 -11.68 6.41
N LYS A 23 -9.62 -11.16 7.50
CA LYS A 23 -10.24 -11.93 8.59
C LYS A 23 -9.32 -13.00 9.16
N PHE A 24 -8.02 -12.71 9.25
CA PHE A 24 -7.04 -13.60 9.86
C PHE A 24 -7.09 -13.50 11.37
N GLU A 25 -6.78 -14.62 12.04
CA GLU A 25 -6.77 -14.70 13.51
C GLU A 25 -5.61 -13.90 14.11
N ARG A 26 -4.45 -13.90 13.44
CA ARG A 26 -3.20 -13.32 13.96
C ARG A 26 -2.46 -12.52 12.91
N VAL A 27 -1.85 -11.40 13.31
CA VAL A 27 -0.99 -10.58 12.44
C VAL A 27 0.14 -11.40 11.81
N GLY A 28 0.69 -12.40 12.52
CA GLY A 28 1.73 -13.27 12.00
C GLY A 28 1.35 -14.07 10.73
N GLN A 29 0.05 -14.21 10.46
CA GLN A 29 -0.47 -14.85 9.24
C GLN A 29 -0.41 -13.92 8.01
N VAL A 30 -0.22 -12.61 8.20
CA VAL A 30 -0.22 -11.63 7.11
C VAL A 30 1.12 -11.64 6.37
N ILE A 31 1.04 -11.84 5.05
CA ILE A 31 2.07 -11.48 4.08
C ILE A 31 1.50 -10.33 3.23
N LEU A 32 2.27 -9.26 3.08
CA LEU A 32 1.94 -8.13 2.22
C LEU A 32 2.88 -8.14 1.01
N LYS A 33 2.31 -8.05 -0.18
CA LYS A 33 3.03 -7.76 -1.42
C LYS A 33 2.71 -6.35 -1.85
N VAL A 34 3.73 -5.56 -2.17
CA VAL A 34 3.56 -4.16 -2.57
C VAL A 34 3.17 -4.13 -4.04
N GLY A 35 2.07 -3.49 -4.40
CA GLY A 35 1.71 -3.33 -5.81
C GLY A 35 2.65 -2.34 -6.50
N ARG A 36 3.10 -2.70 -7.70
CA ARG A 36 3.65 -1.76 -8.68
C ARG A 36 2.59 -1.57 -9.74
N ARG A 37 2.13 -0.33 -9.92
CA ARG A 37 1.11 0.00 -10.91
C ARG A 37 1.75 0.59 -12.15
N GLN A 38 1.07 0.47 -13.28
CA GLN A 38 1.41 1.10 -14.55
C GLN A 38 0.33 2.11 -14.94
N SER A 39 0.74 3.28 -15.43
CA SER A 39 -0.15 4.24 -16.06
C SER A 39 -0.64 3.70 -17.39
N LEU A 40 -1.96 3.71 -17.60
CA LEU A 40 -2.59 3.33 -18.86
C LEU A 40 -2.39 4.38 -19.96
N ALA A 41 -2.00 5.61 -19.58
CA ALA A 41 -1.74 6.70 -20.51
C ALA A 41 -0.28 6.77 -20.95
N SER A 42 0.68 6.66 -20.01
CA SER A 42 2.12 6.82 -20.29
C SER A 42 2.90 5.50 -20.34
N GLY A 43 2.37 4.41 -19.78
CA GLY A 43 3.09 3.15 -19.61
C GLY A 43 4.15 3.18 -18.49
N GLU A 44 4.31 4.30 -17.78
CA GLU A 44 5.24 4.41 -16.67
C GLU A 44 4.76 3.60 -15.46
N THR A 45 5.70 3.05 -14.70
CA THR A 45 5.41 2.19 -13.54
C THR A 45 5.92 2.80 -12.24
N SER A 46 5.16 2.63 -11.16
CA SER A 46 5.58 3.06 -9.83
C SER A 46 4.90 2.27 -8.72
N ILE A 47 5.59 2.09 -7.59
CA ILE A 47 4.99 1.66 -6.33
C ILE A 47 4.11 2.77 -5.73
N ASN A 48 4.59 4.01 -5.81
CA ASN A 48 3.79 5.17 -5.44
C ASN A 48 3.06 5.65 -6.70
N PHE A 49 1.81 5.22 -6.86
CA PHE A 49 1.07 5.54 -8.08
C PHE A 49 0.61 7.00 -8.15
N ALA A 50 0.75 7.79 -7.07
CA ALA A 50 0.61 9.25 -7.13
C ALA A 50 1.70 9.93 -7.98
N LEU A 51 2.77 9.22 -8.37
CA LEU A 51 3.80 9.72 -9.30
C LEU A 51 3.39 9.58 -10.77
N ILE A 52 2.40 8.73 -11.07
CA ILE A 52 2.05 8.32 -12.44
C ILE A 52 0.54 8.45 -12.72
N SER A 53 -0.21 9.05 -11.80
CA SER A 53 -1.66 9.25 -11.87
C SER A 53 -2.06 10.53 -11.15
N ASP A 54 -2.90 11.32 -11.81
CA ASP A 54 -3.61 12.46 -11.24
C ASP A 54 -5.12 12.16 -11.04
N ASP A 55 -5.58 10.96 -11.42
CA ASP A 55 -6.96 10.51 -11.24
C ASP A 55 -7.24 10.21 -9.75
N PRO A 56 -8.20 10.90 -9.10
CA PRO A 56 -8.55 10.61 -7.71
C PRO A 56 -9.10 9.19 -7.50
N ASP A 57 -9.68 8.60 -8.56
CA ASP A 57 -10.22 7.25 -8.60
C ASP A 57 -9.26 6.25 -9.27
N TRP A 58 -8.02 6.68 -9.58
CA TRP A 58 -6.88 5.83 -9.96
C TRP A 58 -7.21 4.85 -11.11
N GLN A 59 -8.25 5.15 -11.90
CA GLN A 59 -8.77 4.30 -12.97
C GLN A 59 -7.88 4.35 -14.21
N ASP A 60 -6.99 5.35 -14.28
CA ASP A 60 -5.94 5.51 -15.27
C ASP A 60 -4.68 4.66 -14.96
N THR A 61 -4.74 3.78 -13.96
CA THR A 61 -3.64 2.85 -13.64
C THR A 61 -4.16 1.42 -13.50
N ASP A 62 -3.31 0.46 -13.85
CA ASP A 62 -3.56 -0.96 -13.58
C ASP A 62 -2.39 -1.58 -12.81
N LEU A 63 -2.61 -2.74 -12.21
CA LEU A 63 -1.57 -3.53 -11.58
C LEU A 63 -0.62 -4.10 -12.65
N ASP A 64 0.66 -3.79 -12.55
CA ASP A 64 1.71 -4.30 -13.45
C ASP A 64 2.43 -5.50 -12.85
N ASP A 65 2.94 -5.37 -11.62
CA ASP A 65 3.64 -6.43 -10.91
C ASP A 65 3.63 -6.19 -9.39
N TYR A 66 4.35 -7.01 -8.64
CA TYR A 66 4.56 -6.87 -7.22
C TYR A 66 6.01 -6.69 -6.86
N GLU A 67 6.23 -5.83 -5.86
CA GLU A 67 7.53 -5.59 -5.26
C GLU A 67 7.60 -6.25 -3.87
N PRO A 68 8.79 -6.68 -3.43
CA PRO A 68 8.96 -7.26 -2.12
C PRO A 68 8.63 -6.23 -1.03
N TRP A 69 8.17 -6.68 0.14
CA TRP A 69 7.90 -5.81 1.30
C TRP A 69 9.07 -4.87 1.65
N ALA A 70 10.31 -5.30 1.37
CA ALA A 70 11.51 -4.49 1.57
C ALA A 70 11.58 -3.23 0.68
N ALA A 71 10.94 -3.23 -0.50
CA ALA A 71 10.85 -2.05 -1.36
C ALA A 71 10.10 -0.92 -0.66
N PHE A 72 9.03 -1.25 0.07
CA PHE A 72 8.30 -0.31 0.92
C PHE A 72 9.11 0.13 2.14
N THR A 73 9.66 -0.81 2.91
CA THR A 73 10.29 -0.46 4.21
C THR A 73 11.66 0.22 4.08
N ARG A 74 12.36 0.09 2.95
CA ARG A 74 13.60 0.86 2.68
C ARG A 74 13.33 2.32 2.33
N GLY A 75 12.09 2.61 1.95
CA GLY A 75 11.56 3.93 1.73
C GLY A 75 11.17 4.14 0.27
N VAL A 76 9.97 4.69 0.09
CA VAL A 76 9.32 4.91 -1.19
C VAL A 76 9.42 6.38 -1.57
N GLU A 77 9.66 6.64 -2.85
CA GLU A 77 9.67 7.98 -3.38
C GLU A 77 8.29 8.62 -3.33
N LEU A 78 8.23 9.88 -2.89
CA LEU A 78 7.02 10.68 -2.86
C LEU A 78 7.01 11.69 -4.00
N THR A 79 5.83 12.19 -4.32
CA THR A 79 5.68 13.38 -5.18
C THR A 79 6.40 14.59 -4.57
N ALA A 80 6.60 15.64 -5.36
CA ALA A 80 7.30 16.85 -4.91
C ALA A 80 6.63 17.54 -3.70
N ASP A 81 5.29 17.42 -3.59
CA ASP A 81 4.48 17.89 -2.48
C ASP A 81 4.31 16.85 -1.34
N GLY A 82 5.07 15.75 -1.38
CA GLY A 82 5.14 14.78 -0.29
C GLY A 82 3.94 13.82 -0.20
N ARG A 83 3.22 13.60 -1.31
CA ARG A 83 2.13 12.63 -1.41
C ARG A 83 2.62 11.24 -1.79
N GLY A 84 1.91 10.24 -1.28
CA GLY A 84 2.06 8.86 -1.69
C GLY A 84 0.74 8.11 -1.67
N LEU A 85 0.51 7.28 -2.68
CA LEU A 85 -0.57 6.31 -2.73
C LEU A 85 0.03 4.95 -3.11
N LEU A 86 -0.18 3.95 -2.25
CA LEU A 86 0.38 2.61 -2.40
C LEU A 86 -0.69 1.58 -2.10
N ASP A 87 -0.69 0.46 -2.79
CA ASP A 87 -1.56 -0.69 -2.57
C ASP A 87 -0.75 -1.93 -2.18
N PHE A 88 -1.38 -2.81 -1.42
CA PHE A 88 -0.80 -4.05 -0.96
C PHE A 88 -1.80 -5.19 -1.06
N ASP A 89 -1.36 -6.26 -1.70
CA ASP A 89 -2.08 -7.53 -1.68
C ASP A 89 -1.82 -8.28 -0.39
N ILE A 90 -2.89 -8.83 0.17
CA ILE A 90 -2.85 -9.63 1.39
C ILE A 90 -2.84 -11.10 1.02
N ARG A 91 -1.81 -11.80 1.47
CA ARG A 91 -1.67 -13.26 1.32
C ARG A 91 -1.47 -13.90 2.68
N ARG A 92 -1.73 -15.21 2.76
CA ARG A 92 -1.58 -15.96 4.00
C ARG A 92 -0.20 -16.63 4.09
N ARG A 93 0.47 -16.45 5.23
CA ARG A 93 1.71 -17.18 5.54
C ARG A 93 1.44 -18.68 5.59
N GLY A 94 2.26 -19.45 4.86
CA GLY A 94 2.15 -20.90 4.78
C GLY A 94 1.12 -21.41 3.78
N ASP A 95 0.37 -20.53 3.12
CA ASP A 95 -0.47 -20.92 1.99
C ASP A 95 0.41 -21.18 0.75
N ARG A 96 0.34 -22.40 0.23
CA ARG A 96 1.12 -22.84 -0.93
C ARG A 96 0.50 -22.38 -2.26
N ARG A 97 -0.79 -22.04 -2.26
CA ARG A 97 -1.49 -21.54 -3.45
C ARG A 97 -1.25 -20.04 -3.66
N LEU A 98 -0.79 -19.36 -2.61
CA LEU A 98 -0.55 -17.92 -2.60
C LEU A 98 -1.82 -17.14 -2.94
N ASP A 99 -2.96 -17.63 -2.45
CA ASP A 99 -4.29 -17.08 -2.71
C ASP A 99 -4.37 -15.63 -2.22
N LEU A 100 -5.12 -14.82 -2.97
CA LEU A 100 -5.43 -13.44 -2.60
C LEU A 100 -6.53 -13.44 -1.54
N HIS A 101 -6.29 -12.77 -0.43
CA HIS A 101 -7.23 -12.67 0.70
C HIS A 101 -7.81 -11.26 0.88
N GLY A 102 -7.54 -10.35 -0.07
CA GLY A 102 -7.95 -8.95 -0.03
C GLY A 102 -6.76 -8.03 -0.28
N ASN A 103 -7.00 -6.73 -0.18
CA ASN A 103 -6.00 -5.70 -0.36
C ASN A 103 -6.15 -4.60 0.70
N VAL A 104 -5.05 -3.93 1.00
CA VAL A 104 -5.08 -2.64 1.71
C VAL A 104 -4.34 -1.60 0.88
N SER A 105 -4.83 -0.38 0.86
CA SER A 105 -4.13 0.78 0.31
C SER A 105 -3.81 1.78 1.40
N ILE A 106 -2.76 2.56 1.21
CA ILE A 106 -2.38 3.63 2.14
C ILE A 106 -2.26 4.96 1.42
N GLY A 107 -2.60 6.02 2.14
CA GLY A 107 -2.34 7.40 1.75
C GLY A 107 -1.28 8.04 2.64
N ILE A 108 -0.38 8.77 2.00
CA ILE A 108 0.68 9.54 2.63
C ILE A 108 0.49 10.99 2.21
N ILE A 109 0.48 11.90 3.18
CA ILE A 109 0.39 13.35 2.96
C ILE A 109 1.50 14.01 3.78
N GLU A 110 2.25 14.93 3.18
CA GLU A 110 3.38 15.61 3.82
C GLU A 110 4.40 14.62 4.45
N GLY A 111 4.59 13.46 3.81
CA GLY A 111 5.48 12.42 4.31
C GLY A 111 5.01 11.66 5.55
N LYS A 112 3.73 11.79 5.94
CA LYS A 112 3.10 11.03 7.04
C LYS A 112 2.01 10.10 6.51
N LEU A 113 1.93 8.89 7.07
CA LEU A 113 0.82 7.99 6.82
C LEU A 113 -0.47 8.60 7.40
N THR A 114 -1.49 8.83 6.56
CA THR A 114 -2.75 9.47 6.97
C THR A 114 -3.95 8.55 6.84
N THR A 115 -3.93 7.61 5.90
CA THR A 115 -5.04 6.69 5.65
C THR A 115 -4.55 5.26 5.43
N ILE A 116 -5.35 4.30 5.88
CA ILE A 116 -5.25 2.89 5.52
C ILE A 116 -6.66 2.43 5.13
N SER A 117 -6.88 2.05 3.88
CA SER A 117 -8.16 1.52 3.40
C SER A 117 -8.02 0.03 3.10
N GLY A 118 -9.04 -0.76 3.45
CA GLY A 118 -9.27 -2.11 2.94
C GLY A 118 -10.64 -2.15 2.24
N TYR A 119 -10.93 -3.18 1.45
CA TYR A 119 -12.20 -3.31 0.77
C TYR A 119 -13.22 -4.06 1.66
N PRO A 120 -14.28 -3.43 2.22
CA PRO A 120 -14.77 -2.06 2.05
C PRO A 120 -14.55 -1.13 3.27
N THR A 121 -13.59 -1.42 4.15
CA THR A 121 -13.41 -0.68 5.42
C THR A 121 -12.28 0.36 5.35
N ILE A 122 -12.58 1.64 5.55
CA ILE A 122 -11.57 2.72 5.66
C ILE A 122 -11.19 2.95 7.13
N TYR A 123 -9.90 2.88 7.46
CA TYR A 123 -9.33 3.38 8.72
C TYR A 123 -8.76 4.78 8.48
N ARG A 124 -9.26 5.77 9.23
CA ARG A 124 -8.71 7.12 9.29
C ARG A 124 -7.83 7.18 10.53
N GLY A 125 -6.53 7.37 10.36
CA GLY A 125 -5.64 7.58 11.50
C GLY A 125 -6.04 8.84 12.25
N ASP A 126 -5.88 8.84 13.57
CA ASP A 126 -6.22 9.98 14.42
C ASP A 126 -5.29 11.14 14.07
N GLY A 127 -5.85 12.15 13.40
CA GLY A 127 -5.17 13.43 13.17
C GLY A 127 -4.78 14.01 14.51
N SER A 128 -3.49 13.98 14.82
CA SER A 128 -2.88 14.63 15.97
C SER A 128 -1.68 15.45 15.53
#